data_AF-A0A3D1K4K8-F1
#
_entry.id   AF-A0A3D1K4K8-F1
#
_cell.length_a   1.000
_cell.length_b   1.000
_cell.length_c   1.000
_cell.angle_alpha   90.00
_cell.angle_beta   90.00
_cell.angle_gamma   90.00
#
_symmetry.space_group_name_H-M   'P 1'
#
loop_
_entity.id
_entity.type
_entity.pdbx_description
1 polymer ?
#
loop_
_entity_poly.entity_id
_entity_poly.type
_entity_poly.pdbx_seq_one_letter_code
_entity_poly.pdbx_strand_id
1 'polypeptide(L)'
;MRKLIAISVIILQGALLGAQIKITDKGQVLSKFLDGLQVDRKWLSSGQQIDWQTGELSTKKDDPANMVPSTDPKNKKPQPAPAVDKKINTHCSSFVAAACARLGIYILCPPEHSTVLLSNAQYDWLLDKGPEKDWNQVLLPTEAQELANQGNLVVAVWRNPDFQKPGHIVIIRPCTKNESQIATEGPDIIQAGTRNYNSTTLKEGFKNHKGAFDSSEILFFSHEIPAKK
;
A
#
# COMPACT_ATOMS: atom_id res chain seq x y z
N MET A 1 75.75 2.09 4.72
CA MET A 1 74.65 1.48 3.94
C MET A 1 73.44 1.30 4.84
N ARG A 2 72.42 2.18 4.74
CA ARG A 2 71.10 1.99 5.35
C ARG A 2 70.07 2.46 4.31
N LYS A 3 69.34 1.53 3.71
CA LYS A 3 68.24 1.83 2.79
C LYS A 3 66.98 2.01 3.63
N LEU A 4 66.38 3.21 3.62
CA LEU A 4 65.02 3.41 4.11
C LEU A 4 64.06 2.82 3.09
N ILE A 5 63.22 1.88 3.54
CA ILE A 5 62.07 1.39 2.79
C ILE A 5 60.90 2.30 3.17
N ALA A 6 60.47 3.15 2.25
CA ALA A 6 59.25 3.93 2.38
C ALA A 6 58.06 3.00 2.10
N ILE A 7 57.28 2.69 3.13
CA ILE A 7 56.01 1.96 3.00
C ILE A 7 54.95 3.00 2.61
N SER A 8 54.61 3.05 1.33
CA SER A 8 53.47 3.83 0.84
C SER A 8 52.19 3.10 1.20
N VAL A 9 51.49 3.59 2.22
CA VAL A 9 50.12 3.17 2.54
C VAL A 9 49.19 3.81 1.51
N ILE A 10 48.70 2.99 0.58
CA ILE A 10 47.64 3.39 -0.36
C ILE A 10 46.32 3.28 0.40
N ILE A 11 45.77 4.41 0.84
CA ILE A 11 44.41 4.47 1.36
C ILE A 11 43.47 4.44 0.16
N LEU A 12 42.86 3.28 -0.09
CA LEU A 12 41.80 3.12 -1.08
C LEU A 12 40.53 3.78 -0.52
N GLN A 13 40.31 5.06 -0.82
CA GLN A 13 39.02 5.71 -0.58
C GLN A 13 38.02 5.15 -1.59
N GLY A 14 37.23 4.17 -1.17
CA GLY A 14 36.05 3.72 -1.90
C GLY A 14 35.05 4.87 -1.96
N ALA A 15 34.93 5.51 -3.12
CA ALA A 15 33.82 6.41 -3.39
C ALA A 15 32.54 5.56 -3.50
N LEU A 16 31.78 5.48 -2.41
CA LEU A 16 30.36 5.15 -2.46
C LEU A 16 29.68 6.28 -3.25
N LEU A 17 29.64 6.13 -4.56
CA LEU A 17 28.69 6.86 -5.40
C LEU A 17 27.31 6.36 -4.97
N GLY A 18 26.68 7.06 -4.03
CA GLY A 18 25.28 6.88 -3.72
C GLY A 18 24.50 7.09 -5.02
N ALA A 19 23.96 6.01 -5.59
CA ALA A 19 23.09 6.10 -6.73
C ALA A 19 21.93 7.00 -6.33
N GLN A 20 21.86 8.19 -6.94
CA GLN A 20 20.78 9.12 -6.67
C GLN A 20 19.49 8.47 -7.17
N ILE A 21 18.60 8.09 -6.25
CA ILE A 21 17.31 7.47 -6.57
C ILE A 21 16.52 8.46 -7.43
N LYS A 22 16.47 8.21 -8.73
CA LYS A 22 15.85 9.10 -9.71
C LYS A 22 14.46 8.59 -10.05
N ILE A 23 13.47 9.46 -9.89
CA ILE A 23 12.11 9.21 -10.39
C ILE A 23 12.18 9.24 -11.93
N THR A 24 11.83 8.11 -12.54
CA THR A 24 11.77 7.96 -14.01
C THR A 24 10.58 8.71 -14.60
N ASP A 25 10.52 8.87 -15.92
CA ASP A 25 9.35 9.45 -16.59
C ASP A 25 8.07 8.65 -16.31
N LYS A 26 8.17 7.31 -16.27
CA LYS A 26 7.06 6.44 -15.84
C LYS A 26 6.65 6.69 -14.39
N GLY A 27 7.61 6.88 -13.50
CA GLY A 27 7.35 7.30 -12.10
C GLY A 27 6.62 8.64 -12.03
N GLN A 28 7.02 9.63 -12.83
CA GLN A 28 6.32 10.92 -12.90
C GLN A 28 4.89 10.77 -13.43
N VAL A 29 4.66 9.90 -14.42
CA VAL A 29 3.32 9.57 -14.92
C VAL A 29 2.48 8.93 -13.81
N LEU A 30 3.04 8.01 -13.04
CA LEU A 30 2.37 7.41 -11.89
C LEU A 30 1.99 8.46 -10.85
N SER A 31 2.90 9.36 -10.47
CA SER A 31 2.57 10.45 -9.53
C SER A 31 1.39 11.30 -10.01
N LYS A 32 1.40 11.71 -11.29
CA LYS A 32 0.29 12.48 -11.88
C LYS A 32 -1.02 11.71 -11.89
N PHE A 33 -0.97 10.41 -12.18
CA PHE A 33 -2.14 9.54 -12.10
C PHE A 33 -2.72 9.51 -10.69
N LEU A 34 -1.88 9.27 -9.68
CA LEU A 34 -2.29 9.21 -8.27
C LEU A 34 -2.87 10.55 -7.78
N ASP A 35 -2.26 11.68 -8.16
CA ASP A 35 -2.78 13.01 -7.84
C ASP A 35 -4.16 13.24 -8.49
N GLY A 36 -4.36 12.73 -9.71
CA GLY A 36 -5.64 12.77 -10.42
C GLY A 36 -6.75 11.96 -9.75
N LEU A 37 -6.44 11.06 -8.82
CA LEU A 37 -7.46 10.31 -8.06
C LEU A 37 -8.18 11.20 -7.03
N GLN A 38 -7.55 12.30 -6.59
CA GLN A 38 -8.12 13.26 -5.63
C GLN A 38 -8.61 12.60 -4.34
N VAL A 39 -7.78 11.75 -3.71
CA VAL A 39 -8.17 11.02 -2.49
C VAL A 39 -8.45 11.97 -1.32
N ASP A 40 -7.90 13.18 -1.33
CA ASP A 40 -8.25 14.23 -0.37
C ASP A 40 -9.72 14.68 -0.42
N ARG A 41 -10.43 14.39 -1.52
CA ARG A 41 -11.84 14.78 -1.75
C ARG A 41 -12.78 13.60 -1.94
N LYS A 42 -12.25 12.41 -2.15
CA LYS A 42 -12.97 11.17 -2.49
C LYS A 42 -12.62 10.07 -1.49
N TRP A 43 -13.47 9.05 -1.37
CA TRP A 43 -13.31 7.99 -0.36
C TRP A 43 -13.20 8.56 1.07
N LEU A 44 -13.99 9.60 1.34
CA LEU A 44 -13.96 10.30 2.62
C LEU A 44 -14.47 9.40 3.74
N SER A 45 -13.73 9.39 4.84
CA SER A 45 -14.13 8.68 6.04
C SER A 45 -15.46 9.22 6.56
N SER A 46 -16.53 8.45 6.46
CA SER A 46 -17.87 8.89 6.84
C SER A 46 -18.75 7.72 7.27
N GLY A 47 -19.90 8.01 7.87
CA GLY A 47 -20.96 7.01 8.08
C GLY A 47 -21.83 6.79 6.82
N GLN A 48 -21.53 7.49 5.72
CA GLN A 48 -22.29 7.41 4.48
C GLN A 48 -21.68 6.35 3.56
N GLN A 49 -22.51 5.80 2.69
CA GLN A 49 -22.07 4.82 1.71
C GLN A 49 -21.32 5.50 0.56
N ILE A 50 -20.23 4.89 0.12
CA ILE A 50 -19.39 5.38 -0.97
C ILE A 50 -19.38 4.36 -2.09
N ASP A 51 -19.50 4.82 -3.33
CA ASP A 51 -19.23 4.00 -4.50
C ASP A 51 -17.72 3.71 -4.56
N TRP A 52 -17.37 2.44 -4.43
CA TRP A 52 -15.97 2.04 -4.26
C TRP A 52 -15.09 2.45 -5.46
N GLN A 53 -15.63 2.49 -6.68
CA GLN A 53 -14.89 2.78 -7.91
C GLN A 53 -14.61 4.27 -8.09
N THR A 54 -15.57 5.11 -7.71
CA THR A 54 -15.52 6.56 -7.92
C THR A 54 -15.02 7.32 -6.71
N GLY A 55 -15.24 6.77 -5.51
CA GLY A 55 -15.00 7.42 -4.23
C GLY A 55 -16.05 8.46 -3.86
N GLU A 56 -17.15 8.53 -4.61
CA GLU A 56 -18.24 9.48 -4.40
C GLU A 56 -19.35 8.88 -3.54
N LEU A 57 -20.19 9.73 -2.95
CA LEU A 57 -21.33 9.26 -2.16
C LEU A 57 -22.26 8.43 -3.03
N SER A 58 -22.57 7.22 -2.57
CA SER A 58 -23.53 6.34 -3.22
C SER A 58 -24.94 6.62 -2.72
N THR A 59 -25.89 6.68 -3.65
CA THR A 59 -27.34 6.68 -3.33
C THR A 59 -27.93 5.27 -3.28
N LYS A 60 -27.19 4.25 -3.72
CA LYS A 60 -27.60 2.86 -3.63
C LYS A 60 -27.44 2.41 -2.18
N LYS A 61 -28.45 1.77 -1.59
CA LYS A 61 -28.30 1.07 -0.31
C LYS A 61 -27.52 -0.23 -0.57
N ASP A 62 -26.54 -0.55 0.25
CA ASP A 62 -25.92 -1.87 0.23
C ASP A 62 -27.00 -2.94 0.44
N ASP A 63 -26.95 -3.99 -0.37
CA ASP A 63 -27.76 -5.18 -0.15
C ASP A 63 -27.19 -5.87 1.11
N PRO A 64 -27.98 -6.09 2.19
CA PRO A 64 -27.48 -6.71 3.42
C PRO A 64 -26.86 -8.10 3.19
N ALA A 65 -27.10 -8.73 2.04
CA ALA A 65 -26.44 -9.95 1.59
C ALA A 65 -24.93 -9.79 1.30
N ASN A 66 -24.44 -8.57 1.06
CA ASN A 66 -23.00 -8.27 0.89
C ASN A 66 -22.27 -8.10 2.23
N MET A 67 -22.94 -8.27 3.36
CA MET A 67 -22.33 -8.43 4.68
C MET A 67 -22.00 -9.92 4.90
N VAL A 68 -21.13 -10.49 4.06
CA VAL A 68 -20.65 -11.86 4.29
C VAL A 68 -19.76 -11.83 5.54
N PRO A 69 -20.06 -12.61 6.58
CA PRO A 69 -19.16 -12.73 7.72
C PRO A 69 -17.81 -13.26 7.23
N SER A 70 -16.73 -12.60 7.61
CA SER A 70 -15.36 -13.11 7.42
C SER A 70 -15.28 -14.52 8.01
N THR A 71 -15.37 -15.56 7.18
CA THR A 71 -15.13 -16.93 7.62
C THR A 71 -13.63 -17.14 7.72
N ASP A 72 -13.14 -17.34 8.94
CA ASP A 72 -11.79 -17.84 9.18
C ASP A 72 -11.57 -19.14 8.37
N PRO A 73 -10.58 -19.22 7.47
CA PRO A 73 -10.31 -20.44 6.69
C PRO A 73 -9.96 -21.65 7.57
N LYS A 74 -9.62 -21.45 8.85
CA LYS A 74 -9.36 -22.51 9.82
C LYS A 74 -10.59 -22.93 10.63
N ASN A 75 -11.73 -22.25 10.52
CA ASN A 75 -12.90 -22.52 11.35
C ASN A 75 -14.22 -22.39 10.55
N LYS A 76 -14.77 -23.54 10.12
CA LYS A 76 -16.02 -23.66 9.31
C LYS A 76 -17.32 -23.34 10.08
N LYS A 77 -17.28 -22.49 11.11
CA LYS A 77 -18.50 -22.04 11.80
C LYS A 77 -18.83 -20.62 11.33
N PRO A 78 -20.09 -20.33 10.92
CA PRO A 78 -20.53 -18.96 10.67
C PRO A 78 -20.30 -18.13 11.94
N GLN A 79 -19.35 -17.21 11.89
CA GLN A 79 -19.17 -16.24 12.98
C GLN A 79 -20.23 -15.14 12.81
N PRO A 80 -20.81 -14.63 13.90
CA PRO A 80 -21.67 -13.46 13.82
C PRO A 80 -20.92 -12.32 13.14
N ALA A 81 -21.60 -11.59 12.25
CA ALA A 81 -21.00 -10.44 11.56
C ALA A 81 -20.32 -9.53 12.59
N PRO A 82 -19.07 -9.09 12.35
CA PRO A 82 -18.36 -8.25 13.30
C PRO A 82 -19.19 -7.01 13.60
N ALA A 83 -19.22 -6.60 14.88
CA ALA A 83 -19.88 -5.38 15.29
C ALA A 83 -19.16 -4.20 14.61
N VAL A 84 -19.77 -3.67 13.54
CA VAL A 84 -19.27 -2.49 12.85
C VAL A 84 -19.46 -1.30 13.79
N ASP A 85 -18.36 -0.78 14.31
CA ASP A 85 -18.38 0.39 15.18
C ASP A 85 -18.90 1.59 14.37
N LYS A 86 -20.13 2.02 14.69
CA LYS A 86 -21.05 2.72 13.77
C LYS A 86 -20.66 4.16 13.45
N LYS A 87 -19.45 4.61 13.83
CA LYS A 87 -19.14 6.04 13.91
C LYS A 87 -18.20 6.56 12.83
N ILE A 88 -17.32 5.75 12.23
CA ILE A 88 -16.41 6.17 11.15
C ILE A 88 -16.00 4.95 10.31
N ASN A 89 -16.48 4.84 9.07
CA ASN A 89 -16.00 3.85 8.11
C ASN A 89 -14.88 4.46 7.27
N THR A 90 -13.74 3.78 7.16
CA THR A 90 -12.64 4.14 6.24
C THR A 90 -12.73 3.29 4.98
N HIS A 91 -12.10 3.76 3.90
CA HIS A 91 -12.25 3.17 2.56
C HIS A 91 -10.90 2.86 1.89
N CYS A 92 -9.87 2.55 2.69
CA CYS A 92 -8.50 2.30 2.19
C CYS A 92 -8.44 1.24 1.10
N SER A 93 -9.03 0.07 1.34
CA SER A 93 -9.10 -1.05 0.40
C SER A 93 -9.89 -0.74 -0.87
N SER A 94 -10.99 0.01 -0.73
CA SER A 94 -11.81 0.47 -1.87
C SER A 94 -11.05 1.46 -2.75
N PHE A 95 -10.31 2.39 -2.15
CA PHE A 95 -9.46 3.32 -2.86
C PHE A 95 -8.35 2.60 -3.65
N VAL A 96 -7.65 1.64 -3.02
CA VAL A 96 -6.61 0.86 -3.70
C VAL A 96 -7.21 0.03 -4.84
N ALA A 97 -8.34 -0.64 -4.62
CA ALA A 97 -9.04 -1.37 -5.66
C ALA A 97 -9.44 -0.48 -6.85
N ALA A 98 -9.95 0.72 -6.58
CA ALA A 98 -10.32 1.67 -7.63
C ALA A 98 -9.12 2.17 -8.42
N ALA A 99 -7.99 2.44 -7.77
CA ALA A 99 -6.75 2.81 -8.43
C ALA A 99 -6.27 1.67 -9.35
N CYS A 100 -6.27 0.43 -8.86
CA CYS A 100 -5.91 -0.76 -9.64
C CYS A 100 -6.84 -0.90 -10.87
N ALA A 101 -8.15 -0.82 -10.68
CA ALA A 101 -9.13 -0.94 -11.75
C ALA A 101 -8.94 0.12 -12.85
N ARG A 102 -8.63 1.38 -12.48
CA ARG A 102 -8.33 2.47 -13.44
C ARG A 102 -7.02 2.26 -14.20
N LEU A 103 -6.11 1.45 -13.68
CA LEU A 103 -4.86 1.05 -14.34
C LEU A 103 -4.99 -0.28 -15.11
N GLY A 104 -6.16 -0.92 -15.09
CA GLY A 104 -6.34 -2.25 -15.69
C GLY A 104 -5.63 -3.36 -14.91
N ILE A 105 -5.31 -3.13 -13.64
CA ILE A 105 -4.68 -4.09 -12.73
C ILE A 105 -5.79 -4.68 -11.86
N TYR A 106 -5.82 -6.00 -11.73
CA TYR A 106 -6.75 -6.65 -10.83
C TYR A 106 -6.13 -6.81 -9.44
N ILE A 107 -6.91 -6.44 -8.42
CA ILE A 107 -6.72 -6.80 -7.02
C ILE A 107 -8.11 -7.15 -6.47
N LEU A 108 -8.20 -8.02 -5.47
CA LEU A 108 -9.48 -8.37 -4.85
C LEU A 108 -10.30 -7.12 -4.50
N CYS A 109 -11.52 -7.03 -5.04
CA CYS A 109 -12.37 -5.86 -4.92
C CYS A 109 -13.87 -6.24 -4.88
N PRO A 110 -14.77 -5.29 -4.57
CA PRO A 110 -16.20 -5.51 -4.76
C PRO A 110 -16.54 -5.66 -6.26
N PRO A 111 -17.63 -6.39 -6.61
CA PRO A 111 -18.53 -7.10 -5.69
C PRO A 111 -18.01 -8.49 -5.26
N GLU A 112 -16.87 -8.95 -5.76
CA GLU A 112 -16.33 -10.28 -5.47
C GLU A 112 -15.99 -10.47 -3.98
N HIS A 113 -15.68 -9.37 -3.28
CA HIS A 113 -15.61 -9.32 -1.83
C HIS A 113 -16.27 -8.04 -1.28
N SER A 114 -16.90 -8.16 -0.10
CA SER A 114 -17.46 -7.02 0.63
C SER A 114 -16.40 -5.95 0.92
N THR A 115 -16.79 -4.68 1.05
CA THR A 115 -15.89 -3.63 1.53
C THR A 115 -15.52 -3.81 3.01
N VAL A 116 -16.33 -4.56 3.78
CA VAL A 116 -16.06 -4.90 5.17
C VAL A 116 -14.87 -5.85 5.27
N LEU A 117 -13.87 -5.49 6.09
CA LEU A 117 -12.62 -6.23 6.30
C LEU A 117 -11.81 -6.52 5.01
N LEU A 118 -12.10 -5.82 3.91
CA LEU A 118 -11.46 -6.06 2.62
C LEU A 118 -9.94 -5.89 2.65
N SER A 119 -9.39 -5.02 3.48
CA SER A 119 -7.92 -4.86 3.61
C SER A 119 -7.24 -6.13 4.14
N ASN A 120 -7.87 -6.86 5.06
CA ASN A 120 -7.38 -8.16 5.51
C ASN A 120 -7.50 -9.21 4.40
N ALA A 121 -8.63 -9.22 3.68
CA ALA A 121 -8.83 -10.13 2.57
C ALA A 121 -7.85 -9.86 1.41
N GLN A 122 -7.54 -8.60 1.12
CA GLN A 122 -6.53 -8.19 0.14
C GLN A 122 -5.12 -8.59 0.57
N TYR A 123 -4.80 -8.53 1.87
CA TYR A 123 -3.53 -9.07 2.39
C TYR A 123 -3.40 -10.57 2.08
N ASP A 124 -4.41 -11.36 2.46
CA ASP A 124 -4.39 -12.81 2.28
C ASP A 124 -4.40 -13.17 0.78
N TRP A 125 -5.17 -12.43 -0.02
CA TRP A 125 -5.24 -12.58 -1.48
C TRP A 125 -3.92 -12.23 -2.16
N LEU A 126 -3.22 -11.15 -1.77
CA LEU A 126 -1.93 -10.76 -2.35
C LEU A 126 -0.85 -11.81 -2.13
N LEU A 127 -0.89 -12.52 -0.99
CA LEU A 127 0.03 -13.60 -0.68
C LEU A 127 -0.28 -14.89 -1.47
N ASP A 128 -1.55 -15.27 -1.60
CA ASP A 128 -1.94 -16.54 -2.24
C ASP A 128 -2.17 -16.39 -3.74
N LYS A 129 -3.07 -15.47 -4.14
CA LYS A 129 -3.56 -15.31 -5.53
C LYS A 129 -2.95 -14.14 -6.28
N GLY A 130 -2.31 -13.20 -5.58
CA GLY A 130 -1.58 -12.09 -6.17
C GLY A 130 -0.57 -12.53 -7.24
N PRO A 131 0.29 -13.54 -6.99
CA PRO A 131 1.27 -14.00 -7.97
C PRO A 131 0.65 -14.55 -9.26
N GLU A 132 -0.53 -15.17 -9.18
CA GLU A 132 -1.29 -15.64 -10.36
C GLU A 132 -1.83 -14.47 -11.21
N LYS A 133 -1.79 -13.25 -10.67
CA LYS A 133 -2.20 -11.99 -11.29
C LYS A 133 -1.04 -10.99 -11.38
N ASP A 134 0.19 -11.49 -11.50
CA ASP A 134 1.41 -10.72 -11.73
C ASP A 134 1.80 -9.73 -10.59
N TRP A 135 1.23 -9.91 -9.39
CA TRP A 135 1.73 -9.21 -8.20
C TRP A 135 2.96 -9.92 -7.65
N ASN A 136 4.03 -9.15 -7.47
CA ASN A 136 5.30 -9.64 -6.94
C ASN A 136 5.51 -9.10 -5.53
N GLN A 137 5.76 -9.99 -4.56
CA GLN A 137 6.09 -9.56 -3.20
C GLN A 137 7.47 -8.88 -3.19
N VAL A 138 7.54 -7.74 -2.51
CA VAL A 138 8.75 -6.94 -2.33
C VAL A 138 9.12 -6.97 -0.85
N LEU A 139 10.37 -7.33 -0.56
CA LEU A 139 10.78 -7.60 0.84
C LEU A 139 11.26 -6.35 1.57
N LEU A 140 11.82 -5.39 0.83
CA LEU A 140 12.44 -4.21 1.42
C LEU A 140 11.64 -2.94 1.08
N PRO A 141 11.44 -2.03 2.05
CA PRO A 141 10.76 -0.76 1.78
C PRO A 141 11.53 0.13 0.80
N THR A 142 12.87 -0.01 0.75
CA THR A 142 13.72 0.69 -0.22
C THR A 142 13.45 0.22 -1.65
N GLU A 143 13.39 -1.10 -1.86
CA GLU A 143 13.02 -1.70 -3.13
C GLU A 143 11.59 -1.32 -3.55
N ALA A 144 10.64 -1.31 -2.61
CA ALA A 144 9.27 -0.86 -2.86
C ALA A 144 9.22 0.59 -3.35
N GLN A 145 10.04 1.47 -2.75
CA GLN A 145 10.16 2.86 -3.18
C GLN A 145 10.81 2.99 -4.57
N GLU A 146 11.85 2.20 -4.86
CA GLU A 146 12.52 2.17 -6.16
C GLU A 146 11.58 1.72 -7.27
N LEU A 147 10.80 0.66 -7.04
CA LEU A 147 9.81 0.15 -8.00
C LEU A 147 8.72 1.19 -8.29
N ALA A 148 8.24 1.91 -7.27
CA ALA A 148 7.33 3.04 -7.48
C ALA A 148 7.99 4.16 -8.30
N ASN A 149 9.26 4.49 -8.02
CA ASN A 149 10.03 5.48 -8.78
C ASN A 149 10.26 5.08 -10.26
N GLN A 150 10.25 3.79 -10.55
CA GLN A 150 10.28 3.23 -11.90
C GLN A 150 8.89 3.18 -12.57
N GLY A 151 7.83 3.57 -11.86
CA GLY A 151 6.46 3.63 -12.37
C GLY A 151 5.66 2.34 -12.24
N ASN A 152 6.11 1.38 -11.43
CA ASN A 152 5.29 0.24 -11.03
C ASN A 152 4.23 0.69 -10.02
N LEU A 153 3.05 0.07 -10.05
CA LEU A 153 2.09 0.23 -8.96
C LEU A 153 2.59 -0.61 -7.78
N VAL A 154 2.80 0.03 -6.63
CA VAL A 154 3.27 -0.66 -5.43
C VAL A 154 2.28 -0.40 -4.30
N VAL A 155 1.87 -1.46 -3.60
CA VAL A 155 0.99 -1.38 -2.43
C VAL A 155 1.73 -1.83 -1.18
N ALA A 156 1.40 -1.19 -0.06
CA ALA A 156 1.79 -1.62 1.27
C ALA A 156 0.54 -2.06 2.03
N VAL A 157 0.56 -3.27 2.59
CA VAL A 157 -0.60 -3.90 3.21
C VAL A 157 -0.25 -4.51 4.55
N TRP A 158 -1.14 -4.35 5.52
CA TRP A 158 -1.05 -4.96 6.84
C TRP A 158 -2.40 -5.55 7.23
N ARG A 159 -2.36 -6.78 7.73
CA ARG A 159 -3.53 -7.49 8.26
C ARG A 159 -3.60 -7.32 9.75
N ASN A 160 -4.80 -7.03 10.25
CA ASN A 160 -4.99 -6.92 11.69
C ASN A 160 -4.86 -8.29 12.37
N PRO A 161 -4.04 -8.44 13.44
CA PRO A 161 -3.98 -9.67 14.22
C PRO A 161 -5.33 -10.05 14.85
N ASP A 162 -6.17 -9.04 15.15
CA ASP A 162 -7.57 -9.26 15.52
C ASP A 162 -8.43 -9.33 14.25
N PHE A 163 -8.85 -10.54 13.88
CA PHE A 163 -9.60 -10.79 12.64
C PHE A 163 -10.96 -10.10 12.56
N GLN A 164 -11.49 -9.60 13.69
CA GLN A 164 -12.74 -8.84 13.70
C GLN A 164 -12.52 -7.35 13.41
N LYS A 165 -11.26 -6.90 13.36
CA LYS A 165 -10.89 -5.51 13.07
C LYS A 165 -10.28 -5.37 11.69
N PRO A 166 -10.51 -4.24 11.00
CA PRO A 166 -9.92 -3.99 9.69
C PRO A 166 -8.39 -3.85 9.79
N GLY A 167 -7.71 -4.39 8.79
CA GLY A 167 -6.32 -4.06 8.47
C GLY A 167 -6.23 -2.75 7.69
N HIS A 168 -5.09 -2.49 7.06
CA HIS A 168 -4.88 -1.28 6.27
C HIS A 168 -4.05 -1.55 5.03
N ILE A 169 -4.36 -0.83 3.94
CA ILE A 169 -3.67 -0.94 2.66
C ILE A 169 -3.55 0.43 2.01
N VAL A 170 -2.40 0.73 1.44
CA VAL A 170 -2.07 2.03 0.82
C VAL A 170 -1.26 1.81 -0.45
N ILE A 171 -1.13 2.85 -1.28
CA ILE A 171 -0.27 2.83 -2.47
C ILE A 171 1.00 3.63 -2.15
N ILE A 172 2.16 3.06 -2.48
CA ILE A 172 3.45 3.75 -2.41
C ILE A 172 3.54 4.75 -3.56
N ARG A 173 3.92 5.98 -3.23
CA ARG A 173 4.16 7.06 -4.19
C ARG A 173 5.62 7.08 -4.63
N PRO A 174 5.90 7.49 -5.86
CA PRO A 174 7.24 7.92 -6.23
C PRO A 174 7.72 9.09 -5.35
N CYS A 175 8.91 9.00 -4.77
CA CYS A 175 9.55 10.07 -3.99
C CYS A 175 11.08 9.99 -4.04
N THR A 176 11.76 11.03 -3.55
CA THR A 176 13.22 11.15 -3.57
C THR A 176 13.88 10.83 -2.23
N LYS A 177 13.19 10.12 -1.33
CA LYS A 177 13.77 9.74 -0.04
C LYS A 177 14.98 8.84 -0.24
N ASN A 178 16.03 9.08 0.53
CA ASN A 178 17.17 8.17 0.62
C ASN A 178 16.87 7.02 1.60
N GLU A 179 17.77 6.03 1.64
CA GLU A 179 17.64 4.84 2.50
C GLU A 179 17.44 5.19 3.99
N SER A 180 18.15 6.19 4.51
CA SER A 180 18.03 6.58 5.93
C SER A 180 16.66 7.18 6.26
N GLN A 181 16.10 7.97 5.35
CA GLN A 181 14.73 8.47 5.46
C GLN A 181 13.72 7.32 5.38
N ILE A 182 13.87 6.42 4.40
CA ILE A 182 12.99 5.24 4.28
C ILE A 182 13.07 4.35 5.53
N ALA A 183 14.24 4.15 6.11
CA ALA A 183 14.39 3.37 7.34
C ALA A 183 13.67 4.01 8.55
N THR A 184 13.61 5.34 8.61
CA THR A 184 13.07 6.07 9.77
C THR A 184 11.55 6.27 9.71
N GLU A 185 11.02 6.51 8.51
CA GLU A 185 9.61 6.90 8.30
C GLU A 185 8.90 6.13 7.18
N GLY A 186 9.64 5.27 6.46
CA GLY A 186 9.14 4.53 5.31
C GLY A 186 8.98 5.35 4.03
N PRO A 187 8.59 4.67 2.93
CA PRO A 187 8.25 5.30 1.65
C PRO A 187 7.16 6.37 1.80
N ASP A 188 7.04 7.26 0.81
CA ASP A 188 5.84 8.11 0.72
C ASP A 188 4.67 7.31 0.18
N ILE A 189 3.46 7.65 0.64
CA ILE A 189 2.22 6.93 0.33
C ILE A 189 1.10 7.90 -0.03
N ILE A 190 0.11 7.39 -0.77
CA ILE A 190 -1.21 7.98 -0.94
C ILE A 190 -2.23 7.05 -0.28
N GLN A 191 -3.19 7.60 0.47
CA GLN A 191 -4.17 6.79 1.19
C GLN A 191 -5.55 7.43 1.34
N ALA A 192 -6.56 6.57 1.37
CA ALA A 192 -7.80 6.81 2.10
C ALA A 192 -7.69 6.16 3.49
N GLY A 193 -8.23 6.80 4.53
CA GLY A 193 -8.13 6.33 5.90
C GLY A 193 -9.00 7.18 6.84
N THR A 194 -8.72 7.19 8.14
CA THR A 194 -9.40 8.14 9.06
C THR A 194 -9.16 9.59 8.62
N ARG A 195 -7.97 9.84 8.07
CA ARG A 195 -7.63 11.04 7.31
C ARG A 195 -7.05 10.60 5.98
N ASN A 196 -7.56 11.20 4.91
CA ASN A 196 -7.01 10.96 3.58
C ASN A 196 -5.77 11.82 3.38
N TYR A 197 -4.78 11.27 2.69
CA TYR A 197 -3.54 11.95 2.37
C TYR A 197 -3.21 11.71 0.90
N ASN A 198 -3.11 12.79 0.12
CA ASN A 198 -2.54 12.72 -1.22
C ASN A 198 -1.05 12.35 -1.15
N SER A 199 -0.34 12.79 -0.11
CA SER A 199 1.03 12.36 0.21
C SER A 199 1.26 12.39 1.72
N THR A 200 1.85 11.35 2.28
CA THR A 200 2.37 11.27 3.66
C THR A 200 3.38 10.12 3.76
N THR A 201 3.99 9.90 4.93
CA THR A 201 4.93 8.80 5.14
C THR A 201 4.20 7.51 5.50
N LEU A 202 4.80 6.35 5.20
CA LEU A 202 4.26 5.05 5.61
C LEU A 202 4.03 5.00 7.13
N LYS A 203 5.00 5.49 7.91
CA LYS A 203 4.87 5.54 9.38
C LYS A 203 3.66 6.35 9.84
N GLU A 204 3.46 7.54 9.28
CA GLU A 204 2.30 8.38 9.61
C GLU A 204 0.98 7.70 9.18
N GLY A 205 0.97 7.04 8.03
CA GLY A 205 -0.22 6.35 7.54
C GLY A 205 -0.63 5.12 8.35
N PHE A 206 0.34 4.46 8.98
CA PHE A 206 0.10 3.29 9.82
C PHE A 206 0.16 3.59 11.32
N LYS A 207 0.24 4.86 11.75
CA LYS A 207 0.45 5.24 13.16
C LYS A 207 -0.59 4.70 14.16
N ASN A 208 -1.80 4.40 13.69
CA ASN A 208 -2.88 3.85 14.52
C ASN A 208 -2.87 2.31 14.55
N HIS A 209 -1.99 1.66 13.80
CA HIS A 209 -1.82 0.21 13.70
C HIS A 209 -0.56 -0.19 14.46
N LYS A 210 -0.69 -0.37 15.78
CA LYS A 210 0.43 -0.79 16.65
C LYS A 210 1.06 -2.08 16.10
N GLY A 211 2.38 -2.09 15.95
CA GLY A 211 3.12 -3.24 15.39
C GLY A 211 3.31 -3.19 13.88
N ALA A 212 2.42 -2.54 13.11
CA ALA A 212 2.51 -2.53 11.65
C ALA A 212 3.86 -1.98 11.15
N PHE A 213 4.18 -0.75 11.53
CA PHE A 213 5.46 -0.12 11.17
C PHE A 213 6.60 -0.56 12.10
N ASP A 214 6.41 -0.42 13.41
CA ASP A 214 7.50 -0.61 14.39
C ASP A 214 7.99 -2.06 14.50
N SER A 215 7.16 -3.05 14.15
CA SER A 215 7.54 -4.47 14.14
C SER A 215 7.73 -5.03 12.73
N SER A 216 7.78 -4.17 11.70
CA SER A 216 8.01 -4.54 10.30
C SER A 216 7.01 -5.60 9.78
N GLU A 217 5.73 -5.48 10.14
CA GLU A 217 4.68 -6.41 9.73
C GLU A 217 3.96 -6.00 8.43
N ILE A 218 4.29 -4.82 7.90
CA ILE A 218 3.77 -4.34 6.61
C ILE A 218 4.44 -5.13 5.49
N LEU A 219 3.63 -5.72 4.62
CA LEU A 219 4.10 -6.35 3.38
C LEU A 219 3.99 -5.38 2.20
N PHE A 220 4.90 -5.51 1.24
CA PHE A 220 4.89 -4.74 0.00
C PHE A 220 4.67 -5.65 -1.19
N PHE A 221 3.91 -5.18 -2.17
CA PHE A 221 3.69 -5.89 -3.43
C PHE A 221 3.74 -4.90 -4.58
N SER A 222 4.37 -5.30 -5.69
CA SER A 222 4.50 -4.51 -6.89
C SER A 222 3.82 -5.18 -8.08
N HIS A 223 3.33 -4.37 -8.99
CA HIS A 223 2.75 -4.80 -10.26
C HIS A 223 3.18 -3.81 -11.35
N GLU A 224 3.69 -4.33 -12.48
CA GLU A 224 4.00 -3.49 -13.63
C GLU A 224 2.72 -2.92 -14.22
N ILE A 225 2.66 -1.61 -14.48
CA ILE A 225 1.46 -1.02 -15.08
C ILE A 225 1.40 -1.42 -16.55
N PRO A 226 0.32 -2.10 -17.01
CA PRO A 226 0.19 -2.49 -18.40
C PRO A 226 0.23 -1.27 -19.32
N ALA A 227 0.91 -1.40 -20.46
CA ALA A 227 0.87 -0.37 -21.48
C ALA A 227 -0.58 -0.15 -21.94
N LYS A 228 -1.02 1.12 -22.00
CA LYS A 228 -2.33 1.44 -22.59
C LYS A 228 -2.31 0.98 -24.06
N LYS A 229 -3.24 0.10 -24.40
CA LYS A 229 -3.54 -0.24 -25.80
C LYS A 229 -4.27 0.91 -26.48
#